data_AF-A0A732CYK8-F1
#
_entry.id   AF-A0A732CYK8-F1
#
_cell.length_a   1.000
_cell.length_b   1.000
_cell.length_c   1.000
_cell.angle_alpha   90.00
_cell.angle_beta   90.00
_cell.angle_gamma   90.00
#
_symmetry.space_group_name_H-M   'P 1'
#
loop_
_entity.id
_entity.type
_entity.pdbx_description
1 polymer ?
#
loop_
_entity_poly.entity_id
_entity_poly.type
_entity_poly.pdbx_seq_one_letter_code
_entity_poly.pdbx_strand_id
1 'polypeptide(L)'
;MNKVIAAFLMIVNLSVAQADEYVKRNGVLSLFLNNGIAEFNINASHGKASGVCNIDGIARAVSAAEGQRNRWVYSDSSSACVAVMSELKDGSVNVMTRSCENYCGVSAVGSMDGKYVLK
;
A
#
# COMPACT_ATOMS: atom_id res chain seq x y z
N MET A 1 -1.64 -15.65 -60.49
CA MET A 1 -1.56 -16.10 -59.08
C MET A 1 -0.34 -15.46 -58.46
N ASN A 2 -0.50 -14.63 -57.43
CA ASN A 2 0.38 -14.66 -56.25
C ASN A 2 -0.33 -13.99 -55.08
N LYS A 3 -0.39 -14.74 -53.98
CA LYS A 3 -1.24 -14.53 -52.80
C LYS A 3 -0.57 -13.49 -51.90
N VAL A 4 -1.22 -12.35 -51.68
CA VAL A 4 -0.78 -11.36 -50.69
C VAL A 4 -1.15 -11.92 -49.32
N ILE A 5 -0.15 -12.40 -48.56
CA ILE A 5 -0.35 -12.87 -47.19
C ILE A 5 -0.31 -11.63 -46.29
N ALA A 6 -1.49 -11.16 -45.89
CA ALA A 6 -1.62 -10.12 -44.88
C ALA A 6 -1.36 -10.73 -43.49
N ALA A 7 -0.22 -10.40 -42.88
CA ALA A 7 0.09 -10.78 -41.51
C ALA A 7 -0.68 -9.87 -40.54
N PHE A 8 -1.61 -10.46 -39.78
CA PHE A 8 -2.35 -9.75 -38.72
C PHE A 8 -1.49 -9.72 -37.46
N LEU A 9 -0.85 -8.58 -37.16
CA LEU A 9 -0.17 -8.37 -35.87
C LEU A 9 -1.23 -8.14 -34.79
N MET A 10 -1.44 -9.16 -33.95
CA MET A 10 -2.30 -9.08 -32.79
C MET A 10 -1.55 -8.32 -31.68
N ILE A 11 -1.86 -7.04 -31.49
CA ILE A 11 -1.30 -6.24 -30.40
C ILE A 11 -2.00 -6.69 -29.11
N VAL A 12 -1.31 -7.52 -28.32
CA VAL A 12 -1.83 -7.97 -27.02
C VAL A 12 -1.57 -6.83 -26.01
N ASN A 13 -2.61 -6.06 -25.69
CA ASN A 13 -2.56 -5.10 -24.59
C ASN A 13 -2.65 -5.87 -23.27
N LEU A 14 -1.50 -6.32 -22.75
CA LEU A 14 -1.42 -6.83 -21.39
C LEU A 14 -1.50 -5.63 -20.44
N SER A 15 -2.65 -5.42 -19.81
CA SER A 15 -2.76 -4.52 -18.66
C SER A 15 -1.96 -5.13 -17.52
N VAL A 16 -0.73 -4.64 -17.31
CA VAL A 16 0.05 -5.00 -16.13
C VAL A 16 -0.63 -4.32 -14.95
N ALA A 17 -1.24 -5.10 -14.06
CA ALA A 17 -1.73 -4.56 -12.81
C ALA A 17 -0.49 -4.12 -12.00
N GLN A 18 -0.33 -2.81 -11.81
CA GLN A 18 0.82 -2.24 -11.11
C GLN A 18 0.39 -1.86 -9.69
N ALA A 19 1.27 -2.10 -8.73
CA ALA A 19 1.10 -1.56 -7.38
C ALA A 19 1.49 -0.08 -7.39
N ASP A 20 0.65 0.76 -6.80
CA ASP A 20 0.96 2.16 -6.61
C ASP A 20 1.96 2.29 -5.45
N GLU A 21 3.05 3.02 -5.66
CA GLU A 21 4.05 3.32 -4.63
C GLU A 21 3.83 4.72 -4.07
N TYR A 22 3.75 4.81 -2.74
CA TYR A 22 3.66 6.05 -1.99
C TYR A 22 4.85 6.16 -1.06
N VAL A 23 5.37 7.38 -0.89
CA VAL A 23 6.57 7.64 -0.11
C VAL A 23 6.32 8.70 0.95
N LYS A 24 6.99 8.54 2.08
CA LYS A 24 7.23 9.60 3.06
C LYS A 24 8.71 9.60 3.43
N ARG A 25 9.13 10.54 4.27
CA ARG A 25 10.47 10.49 4.85
C ARG A 25 10.66 9.16 5.58
N ASN A 26 11.69 8.42 5.19
CA ASN A 26 12.06 7.12 5.75
C ASN A 26 10.95 6.05 5.67
N GLY A 27 10.05 6.11 4.68
CA GLY A 27 9.00 5.11 4.52
C GLY A 27 8.47 4.99 3.10
N VAL A 28 8.16 3.75 2.71
CA VAL A 28 7.51 3.41 1.44
C VAL A 28 6.30 2.54 1.75
N LEU A 29 5.19 2.85 1.09
CA LEU A 29 3.95 2.07 1.08
C LEU A 29 3.70 1.65 -0.37
N SER A 30 3.53 0.36 -0.60
CA SER A 30 3.03 -0.16 -1.88
C SER A 30 1.60 -0.64 -1.68
N LEU A 31 0.69 -0.26 -2.60
CA LEU A 31 -0.70 -0.71 -2.61
C LEU A 31 -1.03 -1.34 -3.94
N PHE A 32 -1.50 -2.59 -3.89
CA PHE A 32 -2.06 -3.29 -5.02
C PHE A 32 -3.56 -3.52 -4.78
N LEU A 33 -4.38 -2.81 -5.55
CA LEU A 33 -5.83 -2.82 -5.38
C LEU A 33 -6.45 -3.90 -6.27
N ASN A 34 -7.20 -4.81 -5.66
CA ASN A 34 -7.91 -5.87 -6.37
C ASN A 34 -9.26 -6.13 -5.71
N ASN A 35 -10.37 -6.01 -6.44
CA ASN A 35 -11.70 -6.42 -5.98
C ASN A 35 -12.10 -5.98 -4.54
N GLY A 36 -11.80 -4.73 -4.16
CA GLY A 36 -12.15 -4.19 -2.83
C GLY A 36 -11.25 -4.64 -1.67
N ILE A 37 -10.17 -5.37 -1.96
CA ILE A 37 -9.05 -5.58 -1.03
C ILE A 37 -7.83 -4.79 -1.50
N ALA A 38 -6.96 -4.44 -0.55
CA ALA A 38 -5.67 -3.84 -0.81
C ALA A 38 -4.59 -4.80 -0.31
N GLU A 39 -3.89 -5.45 -1.23
CA GLU A 39 -2.61 -6.07 -0.93
C GLU A 39 -1.60 -4.94 -0.70
N PHE A 40 -0.85 -4.99 0.40
CA PHE A 40 0.01 -3.88 0.78
C PHE A 40 1.34 -4.37 1.34
N ASN A 41 2.33 -3.48 1.26
CA ASN A 41 3.59 -3.59 1.97
C ASN A 41 4.00 -2.19 2.47
N ILE A 42 4.29 -2.06 3.75
CA ILE A 42 4.84 -0.83 4.35
C ILE A 42 6.20 -1.16 4.93
N ASN A 43 7.22 -0.47 4.43
CA ASN A 43 8.55 -0.47 5.01
C ASN A 43 8.86 0.94 5.50
N ALA A 44 9.05 1.13 6.81
CA ALA A 44 9.30 2.44 7.39
C ALA A 44 10.25 2.39 8.58
N SER A 45 10.85 3.54 8.91
CA SER A 45 11.78 3.69 10.02
C SER A 45 11.71 5.08 10.66
N HIS A 46 12.06 5.18 11.93
CA HIS A 46 12.15 6.48 12.63
C HIS A 46 13.31 7.32 12.12
N GLY A 47 14.50 6.70 12.03
CA GLY A 47 15.72 7.30 11.52
C GLY A 47 16.18 6.63 10.23
N LYS A 48 17.38 6.96 9.76
CA LYS A 48 17.93 6.33 8.53
C LYS A 48 18.15 4.81 8.68
N ALA A 49 18.32 4.31 9.90
CA ALA A 49 18.60 2.90 10.17
C ALA A 49 18.11 2.42 11.55
N SER A 50 17.19 3.15 12.18
CA SER A 50 16.68 2.82 13.52
C SER A 50 15.16 2.69 13.51
N GLY A 51 14.65 1.72 14.30
CA GLY A 51 13.21 1.48 14.41
C GLY A 51 12.58 1.06 13.08
N VAL A 52 13.29 0.25 12.30
CA VAL A 52 12.81 -0.29 11.03
C VAL A 52 11.66 -1.25 11.31
N CYS A 53 10.58 -1.10 10.56
CA CYS A 53 9.41 -1.96 10.60
C CYS A 53 8.96 -2.25 9.18
N ASN A 54 8.72 -3.54 8.92
CA ASN A 54 8.13 -3.99 7.67
C ASN A 54 6.87 -4.78 8.00
N ILE A 55 5.74 -4.36 7.45
CA ILE A 55 4.48 -5.12 7.51
C ILE A 55 3.93 -5.27 6.09
N ASP A 56 3.44 -6.45 5.78
CA ASP A 56 2.78 -6.76 4.53
C ASP A 56 1.54 -7.62 4.79
N GLY A 57 0.62 -7.65 3.84
CA GLY A 57 -0.56 -8.49 3.92
C GLY A 57 -1.73 -7.97 3.11
N ILE A 58 -2.93 -8.37 3.52
CA ILE A 58 -4.19 -8.00 2.86
C ILE A 58 -5.00 -7.12 3.82
N ALA A 59 -5.26 -5.89 3.40
CA ALA A 59 -6.15 -4.98 4.09
C ALA A 59 -7.55 -5.00 3.46
N ARG A 60 -8.57 -5.02 4.31
CA ARG A 60 -9.97 -5.03 3.86
C ARG A 60 -10.46 -3.60 3.68
N ALA A 61 -11.21 -3.33 2.62
CA ALA A 61 -11.90 -2.06 2.49
C ALA A 61 -12.94 -1.88 3.60
N VAL A 62 -13.04 -0.65 4.10
CA VAL A 62 -14.05 -0.21 5.05
C VAL A 62 -14.63 1.11 4.55
N SER A 63 -15.72 1.57 5.17
CA SER A 63 -16.30 2.87 4.82
C SER A 63 -15.28 4.00 5.01
N ALA A 64 -15.08 4.78 3.96
CA ALA A 64 -14.27 5.99 3.99
C ALA A 64 -14.90 7.04 4.91
N ALA A 65 -14.07 7.78 5.66
CA ALA A 65 -14.52 8.92 6.45
C ALA A 65 -14.58 10.20 5.60
N GLU A 66 -15.10 11.28 6.18
CA GLU A 66 -15.10 12.59 5.52
C GLU A 66 -13.69 13.00 5.08
N GLY A 67 -13.57 13.46 3.82
CA GLY A 67 -12.29 13.86 3.23
C GLY A 67 -11.44 12.70 2.67
N GLN A 68 -11.89 11.46 2.79
CA GLN A 68 -11.22 10.27 2.26
C GLN A 68 -11.93 9.75 0.99
N ARG A 69 -11.14 9.21 0.05
CA ARG A 69 -11.64 8.49 -1.13
C ARG A 69 -11.87 7.02 -0.80
N ASN A 70 -10.85 6.40 -0.23
CA ASN A 70 -10.84 4.99 0.11
C ASN A 70 -10.22 4.79 1.49
N ARG A 71 -10.57 3.68 2.15
CA ARG A 71 -10.00 3.31 3.45
C ARG A 71 -9.89 1.81 3.56
N TRP A 72 -8.72 1.35 4.01
CA TRP A 72 -8.43 -0.06 4.23
C TRP A 72 -7.87 -0.28 5.63
N VAL A 73 -8.20 -1.44 6.21
CA VAL A 73 -7.75 -1.85 7.53
C VAL A 73 -7.10 -3.22 7.45
N TYR A 74 -5.86 -3.29 7.90
CA TYR A 74 -5.15 -4.51 8.23
C TYR A 74 -5.20 -4.73 9.74
N SER A 75 -5.35 -5.99 10.15
CA SER A 75 -5.25 -6.40 11.54
C SER A 75 -4.62 -7.77 11.62
N ASP A 76 -3.54 -7.86 12.38
CA ASP A 76 -2.92 -9.12 12.77
C ASP A 76 -3.36 -9.50 14.18
N SER A 77 -3.97 -10.68 14.33
CA SER A 77 -4.42 -11.17 15.63
C SER A 77 -3.28 -11.61 16.54
N SER A 78 -2.12 -11.98 15.98
CA SER A 78 -1.02 -12.52 16.79
C SER A 78 -0.28 -11.43 17.58
N SER A 79 -0.05 -10.27 16.95
CA SER A 79 0.59 -9.10 17.56
C SER A 79 -0.40 -8.03 18.01
N ALA A 80 -1.68 -8.14 17.65
CA ALA A 80 -2.67 -7.07 17.74
C ALA A 80 -2.31 -5.80 16.94
N CYS A 81 -1.35 -5.89 16.02
CA CYS A 81 -1.01 -4.78 15.11
C CYS A 81 -2.19 -4.47 14.19
N VAL A 82 -2.61 -3.21 14.18
CA VAL A 82 -3.63 -2.68 13.27
C VAL A 82 -3.00 -1.56 12.47
N ALA A 83 -3.15 -1.61 11.15
CA ALA A 83 -2.76 -0.53 10.25
C ALA A 83 -3.98 -0.06 9.45
N VAL A 84 -4.23 1.25 9.49
CA VAL A 84 -5.30 1.91 8.76
C VAL A 84 -4.67 2.77 7.68
N MET A 85 -5.01 2.47 6.43
CA MET A 85 -4.57 3.23 5.25
C MET A 85 -5.76 3.99 4.70
N SER A 86 -5.68 5.32 4.68
CA SER A 86 -6.75 6.20 4.22
C SER A 86 -6.27 7.01 3.04
N GLU A 87 -6.78 6.71 1.85
CA GLU A 87 -6.53 7.52 0.67
C GLU A 87 -7.34 8.81 0.77
N LEU A 88 -6.66 9.95 0.66
CA LEU A 88 -7.26 11.27 0.75
C LEU A 88 -7.71 11.77 -0.63
N LYS A 89 -8.52 12.83 -0.67
CA LYS A 89 -9.00 13.43 -1.93
C LYS A 89 -7.88 13.91 -2.86
N ASP A 90 -6.73 14.28 -2.30
CA ASP A 90 -5.54 14.71 -3.03
C ASP A 90 -4.68 13.54 -3.56
N GLY A 91 -5.11 12.29 -3.37
CA GLY A 91 -4.42 11.08 -3.83
C GLY A 91 -3.28 10.62 -2.92
N SER A 92 -2.99 11.34 -1.83
CA SER A 92 -2.06 10.86 -0.81
C SER A 92 -2.70 9.79 0.08
N VAL A 93 -1.88 9.00 0.76
CA VAL A 93 -2.36 7.97 1.70
C VAL A 93 -1.87 8.30 3.10
N ASN A 94 -2.79 8.48 4.04
CA ASN A 94 -2.46 8.60 5.45
C ASN A 94 -2.48 7.22 6.12
N VAL A 95 -1.36 6.85 6.73
CA VAL A 95 -1.20 5.61 7.50
C VAL A 95 -1.26 5.92 8.99
N MET A 96 -2.06 5.15 9.72
CA MET A 96 -2.10 5.16 11.19
C MET A 96 -2.00 3.74 11.71
N THR A 97 -1.18 3.53 12.72
CA THR A 97 -0.94 2.22 13.30
C THR A 97 -1.28 2.18 14.78
N ARG A 98 -1.63 0.99 15.26
CA ARG A 98 -1.89 0.73 16.67
C ARG A 98 -1.29 -0.62 17.02
N SER A 99 -0.53 -0.68 18.12
CA SER A 99 0.05 -1.90 18.66
C SER A 99 1.00 -2.63 17.70
N CYS A 100 1.48 -1.97 16.65
CA CYS A 100 2.41 -2.56 15.69
C CYS A 100 3.85 -2.65 16.22
N GLU A 101 4.14 -2.03 17.35
CA GLU A 101 5.33 -2.30 18.15
C GLU A 101 5.38 -3.73 18.71
N ASN A 102 4.25 -4.41 18.85
CA ASN A 102 4.24 -5.83 19.22
C ASN A 102 4.69 -6.73 18.06
N TYR A 103 4.56 -6.24 16.82
CA TYR A 103 5.05 -6.91 15.62
C TYR A 103 6.51 -6.54 15.33
N CYS A 104 6.82 -5.24 15.34
CA CYS A 104 8.12 -4.70 14.91
C CYS A 104 9.11 -4.41 16.05
N GLY A 105 8.68 -4.57 17.31
CA GLY A 105 9.44 -4.15 18.48
C GLY A 105 9.20 -2.67 18.84
N VAL A 106 9.42 -2.36 20.13
CA VAL A 106 9.20 -1.03 20.73
C VAL A 106 10.02 0.10 20.11
N SER A 107 11.13 -0.21 19.46
CA SER A 107 11.96 0.78 18.78
C SER A 107 11.31 1.35 17.51
N ALA A 108 10.26 0.71 16.99
CA ALA A 108 9.56 1.09 15.77
C ALA A 108 8.21 1.78 16.00
N VAL A 109 7.84 2.10 17.25
CA VAL A 109 6.54 2.73 17.59
C VAL A 109 6.26 3.96 16.73
N GLY A 110 5.25 3.94 15.88
CA GLY A 110 4.88 5.10 15.04
C GLY A 110 5.83 5.35 13.85
N SER A 111 6.78 4.47 13.56
CA SER A 111 7.66 4.61 12.40
C SER A 111 6.89 4.62 11.07
N MET A 112 5.76 3.93 11.02
CA MET A 112 4.87 3.83 9.86
C MET A 112 3.85 4.96 9.76
N ASP A 113 3.58 5.69 10.86
CA ASP A 113 2.51 6.68 10.87
C ASP A 113 2.86 7.89 10.00
N GLY A 114 1.84 8.45 9.34
CA GLY A 114 1.93 9.71 8.62
C GLY A 114 1.39 9.68 7.20
N LYS A 115 1.61 10.80 6.50
CA LYS A 115 1.12 11.04 5.14
C LYS A 115 2.17 10.60 4.12
N TYR A 116 1.80 9.68 3.25
CA TYR A 116 2.57 9.21 2.11
C TYR A 116 2.03 9.82 0.83
N VAL A 117 2.91 10.30 -0.05
CA VAL A 117 2.55 10.89 -1.34
C VAL A 117 2.92 9.93 -2.47
N LEU A 118 2.14 9.92 -3.55
CA LEU A 118 2.45 9.08 -4.71
C LEU A 118 3.86 9.41 -5.23
N LYS A 119 4.65 8.37 -5.52
CA LYS A 119 6.05 8.47 -5.96
C LYS A 119 6.18 8.93 -7.41
#